data_AF-A0A345UJ65-F1
#
_entry.id   AF-A0A345UJ65-F1
#
_cell.length_a   1.000
_cell.length_b   1.000
_cell.length_c   1.000
_cell.angle_alpha   90.00
_cell.angle_beta   90.00
_cell.angle_gamma   90.00
#
_symmetry.space_group_name_H-M   'P 1'
#
loop_
_entity.id
_entity.type
_entity.pdbx_description
1 polymer ?
#
loop_
_entity_poly.entity_id
_entity_poly.type
_entity_poly.pdbx_seq_one_letter_code
_entity_poly.pdbx_strand_id
1 'polypeptide(L)'
;MKVSKQFITTLLIFFSAAYMMACSTGHSHIDANGVVLTLNGEELARQDGTTITYAQGNAITLQRGTSSGMIMVQFINDDNELFTPEGDDYFLELTMSNEGIITIMGEAENGWGVELNPAQVGETNIQFEIFHVDHSDYTSRPFRFVVEDVEVE
;
A
#
# COMPACT_ATOMS: atom_id res chain seq x y z
N MET A 1 75.93 25.36 -2.30
CA MET A 1 75.73 26.82 -2.19
C MET A 1 74.91 27.28 -3.40
N LYS A 2 73.61 27.62 -3.21
CA LYS A 2 72.63 28.17 -4.19
C LYS A 2 72.42 27.31 -5.47
N VAL A 3 71.23 27.13 -6.05
CA VAL A 3 70.22 28.12 -6.45
C VAL A 3 68.82 27.47 -6.48
N SER A 4 67.84 28.22 -6.00
CA SER A 4 66.39 28.00 -6.07
C SER A 4 65.83 28.12 -7.49
N LYS A 5 64.77 27.36 -7.83
CA LYS A 5 63.71 27.85 -8.72
C LYS A 5 62.36 27.35 -8.23
N GLN A 6 61.56 28.28 -7.74
CA GLN A 6 60.14 28.11 -7.49
C GLN A 6 59.43 27.98 -8.85
N PHE A 7 58.51 27.04 -8.98
CA PHE A 7 57.46 27.10 -9.99
C PHE A 7 56.12 27.09 -9.26
N ILE A 8 55.57 28.29 -9.13
CA ILE A 8 54.18 28.57 -8.83
C ILE A 8 53.38 28.09 -10.04
N THR A 9 52.43 27.18 -9.84
CA THR A 9 51.33 27.00 -10.80
C THR A 9 50.02 27.05 -10.01
N THR A 10 49.55 28.28 -9.84
CA THR A 10 48.15 28.58 -9.51
C THR A 10 47.31 28.20 -10.72
N LEU A 11 46.41 27.22 -10.58
CA LEU A 11 45.32 26.99 -11.52
C LEU A 11 44.01 27.33 -10.80
N LEU A 12 43.35 28.37 -11.30
CA LEU A 12 42.14 28.98 -10.79
C LEU A 12 41.12 28.94 -11.93
N ILE A 13 39.83 28.73 -11.59
CA ILE A 13 38.61 28.94 -12.39
C ILE A 13 38.28 27.75 -13.34
N PHE A 14 37.13 27.08 -13.25
CA PHE A 14 35.79 27.62 -13.55
C PHE A 14 34.65 27.04 -12.68
N PHE A 15 33.84 27.98 -12.22
CA PHE A 15 32.46 27.87 -11.78
C PHE A 15 31.62 27.16 -12.86
N SER A 16 31.04 26.00 -12.56
CA SER A 16 29.84 25.53 -13.26
C SER A 16 28.70 25.51 -12.26
N ALA A 17 28.11 26.69 -12.05
CA ALA A 17 26.73 26.78 -11.58
C ALA A 17 25.85 26.21 -12.70
N ALA A 18 25.41 24.97 -12.55
CA ALA A 18 24.44 24.36 -13.43
C ALA A 18 23.57 23.39 -12.65
N TYR A 19 22.33 23.84 -12.43
CA TYR A 19 21.11 23.04 -12.40
C TYR A 19 21.08 21.85 -11.44
N MET A 20 20.47 22.07 -10.28
CA MET A 20 19.19 21.41 -10.02
C MET A 20 18.25 22.43 -9.41
N MET A 21 17.33 22.90 -10.24
CA MET A 21 16.08 23.51 -9.82
C MET A 21 15.36 22.46 -8.98
N ALA A 22 15.56 22.47 -7.66
CA ALA A 22 14.75 21.69 -6.74
C ALA A 22 13.35 22.34 -6.76
N CYS A 23 12.53 21.88 -7.69
CA CYS A 23 11.12 22.20 -7.72
C CYS A 23 10.52 21.53 -6.49
N SER A 24 10.43 22.23 -5.36
CA SER A 24 9.57 21.80 -4.26
C SER A 24 8.12 22.10 -4.67
N THR A 25 7.62 21.35 -5.64
CA THR A 25 6.19 21.29 -5.88
C THR A 25 5.63 20.63 -4.63
N GLY A 26 4.82 21.36 -3.85
CA GLY A 26 4.11 20.78 -2.71
C GLY A 26 3.17 19.71 -3.23
N HIS A 27 3.64 18.47 -3.27
CA HIS A 27 2.79 17.31 -3.52
C HIS A 27 1.98 17.09 -2.25
N SER A 28 0.66 17.11 -2.39
CA SER A 28 -0.25 16.73 -1.31
C SER A 28 -0.15 15.22 -1.19
N HIS A 29 0.40 14.73 -0.08
CA HIS A 29 0.38 13.32 0.27
C HIS A 29 -0.74 13.08 1.28
N ILE A 30 -1.35 11.90 1.22
CA ILE A 30 -2.21 11.42 2.28
C ILE A 30 -1.39 10.73 3.37
N ASP A 31 -1.54 11.21 4.60
CA ASP A 31 -0.93 10.59 5.78
C ASP A 31 -1.89 9.51 6.32
N ALA A 32 -1.62 8.25 6.00
CA ALA A 32 -2.24 7.09 6.62
C ALA A 32 -1.22 6.31 7.44
N ASN A 33 -1.61 5.86 8.63
CA ASN A 33 -0.78 5.06 9.53
C ASN A 33 -1.31 3.63 9.75
N GLY A 34 -2.45 3.28 9.12
CA GLY A 34 -3.11 2.00 9.28
C GLY A 34 -4.22 1.77 8.27
N VAL A 35 -4.81 0.58 8.32
CA VAL A 35 -5.91 0.17 7.44
C VAL A 35 -6.81 -0.83 8.17
N VAL A 36 -8.11 -0.78 7.89
CA VAL A 36 -9.14 -1.64 8.44
C VAL A 36 -9.91 -2.27 7.29
N LEU A 37 -10.08 -3.59 7.36
CA LEU A 37 -10.86 -4.38 6.42
C LEU A 37 -12.17 -4.76 7.10
N THR A 38 -13.30 -4.43 6.48
CA THR A 38 -14.62 -4.78 7.01
C THR A 38 -15.47 -5.50 5.98
N LEU A 39 -16.33 -6.40 6.45
CA LEU A 39 -17.34 -7.08 5.63
C LEU A 39 -18.69 -6.92 6.32
N ASN A 40 -19.67 -6.34 5.62
CA ASN A 40 -20.99 -6.03 6.19
C ASN A 40 -20.95 -5.20 7.49
N GLY A 41 -19.93 -4.35 7.64
CA GLY A 41 -19.71 -3.52 8.83
C GLY A 41 -19.00 -4.23 9.99
N GLU A 42 -18.66 -5.50 9.86
CA GLU A 42 -17.85 -6.24 10.83
C GLU A 42 -16.37 -6.20 10.45
N GLU A 43 -15.49 -5.94 11.41
CA GLU A 43 -14.04 -5.94 11.19
C GLU A 43 -13.54 -7.36 10.92
N LEU A 44 -12.80 -7.55 9.83
CA LEU A 44 -12.10 -8.80 9.50
C LEU A 44 -10.66 -8.76 10.02
N ALA A 45 -9.99 -7.64 9.78
CA ALA A 45 -8.62 -7.41 10.21
C ALA A 45 -8.32 -5.90 10.24
N ARG A 46 -7.31 -5.54 11.02
CA ARG A 46 -6.81 -4.18 11.15
C ARG A 46 -5.30 -4.18 11.21
N GLN A 47 -4.70 -3.20 10.57
CA GLN A 47 -3.34 -2.77 10.83
C GLN A 47 -3.37 -1.42 11.55
N ASP A 48 -2.71 -1.36 12.69
CA ASP A 48 -2.42 -0.12 13.43
C ASP A 48 -0.88 0.02 13.52
N GLY A 49 -0.35 1.03 12.84
CA GLY A 49 1.08 1.20 12.61
C GLY A 49 1.67 -0.02 11.90
N THR A 50 2.45 -0.82 12.63
CA THR A 50 3.10 -2.03 12.09
C THR A 50 2.45 -3.34 12.54
N THR A 51 1.43 -3.28 13.39
CA THR A 51 0.79 -4.45 13.99
C THR A 51 -0.47 -4.80 13.22
N ILE A 52 -0.59 -6.06 12.78
CA ILE A 52 -1.84 -6.59 12.21
C ILE A 52 -2.55 -7.42 13.28
N THR A 53 -3.86 -7.22 13.43
CA THR A 53 -4.76 -8.05 14.23
C THR A 53 -5.89 -8.57 13.33
N TYR A 54 -6.27 -9.82 13.53
CA TYR A 54 -7.38 -10.46 12.82
C TYR A 54 -8.51 -10.67 13.80
N ALA A 55 -9.76 -10.50 13.36
CA ALA A 55 -10.93 -10.76 14.19
C ALA A 55 -11.02 -12.23 14.60
N GLN A 56 -10.52 -13.14 13.75
CA GLN A 56 -10.46 -14.56 14.02
C GLN A 56 -9.08 -15.12 13.62
N GLY A 57 -8.48 -15.92 14.51
CA GLY A 57 -7.22 -16.61 14.24
C GLY A 57 -6.06 -15.67 13.87
N ASN A 58 -5.43 -15.92 12.73
CA ASN A 58 -4.25 -15.19 12.23
C ASN A 58 -4.29 -14.94 10.72
N ALA A 59 -5.48 -15.00 10.11
CA ALA A 59 -5.74 -14.75 8.70
C ALA A 59 -7.22 -14.44 8.47
N ILE A 60 -7.52 -13.86 7.31
CA ILE A 60 -8.89 -13.81 6.79
C ILE A 60 -9.14 -15.12 6.05
N THR A 61 -10.10 -15.91 6.53
CA THR A 61 -10.48 -17.19 5.91
C THR A 61 -11.64 -16.99 4.94
N LEU A 62 -11.47 -17.46 3.71
CA LEU A 62 -12.49 -17.48 2.67
C LEU A 62 -12.78 -18.92 2.24
N GLN A 63 -13.98 -19.17 1.73
CA GLN A 63 -14.37 -20.48 1.21
C GLN A 63 -14.18 -20.54 -0.30
N ARG A 64 -13.56 -21.61 -0.79
CA ARG A 64 -13.35 -21.83 -2.22
C ARG A 64 -14.69 -21.84 -2.97
N GLY A 65 -14.74 -21.07 -4.06
CA GLY A 65 -15.91 -20.99 -4.94
C GLY A 65 -17.05 -20.12 -4.40
N THR A 66 -16.87 -19.51 -3.22
CA THR A 66 -17.83 -18.57 -2.63
C THR A 66 -17.22 -17.18 -2.64
N SER A 67 -17.89 -16.22 -3.28
CA SER A 67 -17.48 -14.81 -3.23
C SER A 67 -17.29 -14.34 -1.78
N SER A 68 -16.27 -13.52 -1.53
CA SER A 68 -16.09 -12.90 -0.21
C SER A 68 -17.21 -11.94 0.19
N GLY A 69 -18.04 -11.52 -0.77
CA GLY A 69 -18.78 -10.27 -0.67
C GLY A 69 -17.87 -9.05 -0.75
N MET A 70 -18.45 -7.85 -0.64
CA MET A 70 -17.68 -6.61 -0.73
C MET A 70 -16.94 -6.33 0.58
N ILE A 71 -15.61 -6.47 0.55
CA ILE A 71 -14.73 -6.09 1.66
C ILE A 71 -14.39 -4.61 1.50
N MET A 72 -14.85 -3.79 2.43
CA MET A 72 -14.54 -2.36 2.44
C MET A 72 -13.17 -2.11 3.07
N VAL A 73 -12.43 -1.16 2.49
CA VAL A 73 -11.10 -0.76 2.93
C VAL A 73 -11.18 0.67 3.45
N GLN A 74 -10.83 0.88 4.71
CA GLN A 74 -10.76 2.21 5.34
C GLN A 74 -9.37 2.40 5.94
N PHE A 75 -8.82 3.59 5.83
CA PHE A 75 -7.50 3.93 6.35
C PHE A 75 -7.60 4.62 7.70
N ILE A 76 -6.51 4.58 8.46
CA ILE A 76 -6.39 5.22 9.76
C ILE A 76 -5.46 6.42 9.61
N ASN A 77 -5.90 7.60 10.05
CA ASN A 77 -5.07 8.80 10.08
C ASN A 77 -4.29 8.94 11.40
N ASP A 78 -3.48 9.99 11.53
CA ASP A 78 -2.68 10.25 12.74
C ASP A 78 -3.50 10.50 14.01
N ASP A 79 -4.77 10.85 13.87
CA ASP A 79 -5.72 11.03 14.98
C ASP A 79 -6.47 9.73 15.34
N ASN A 80 -6.10 8.59 14.72
CA ASN A 80 -6.76 7.29 14.82
C ASN A 80 -8.21 7.28 14.33
N GLU A 81 -8.57 8.19 13.43
CA GLU A 81 -9.88 8.24 12.79
C GLU A 81 -9.87 7.45 11.48
N LEU A 82 -11.00 6.81 11.17
CA LEU A 82 -11.18 6.09 9.92
C LEU A 82 -11.56 7.06 8.80
N PHE A 83 -10.91 6.91 7.66
CA PHE A 83 -11.22 7.69 6.46
C PHE A 83 -11.04 6.87 5.19
N THR A 84 -11.59 7.39 4.10
CA THR A 84 -11.23 7.00 2.73
C THR A 84 -10.78 8.26 2.02
N PRO A 85 -9.72 8.22 1.20
CA PRO A 85 -9.32 9.38 0.41
C PRO A 85 -10.48 9.99 -0.38
N GLU A 86 -10.53 11.32 -0.42
CA GLU A 86 -11.44 12.10 -1.24
C GLU A 86 -10.67 12.66 -2.45
N GLY A 87 -11.33 12.73 -3.61
CA GLY A 87 -10.73 13.18 -4.87
C GLY A 87 -10.64 12.06 -5.90
N ASP A 88 -10.73 12.43 -7.17
CA ASP A 88 -10.75 11.50 -8.30
C ASP A 88 -9.35 10.99 -8.70
N ASP A 89 -8.32 11.57 -8.08
CA ASP A 89 -6.90 11.33 -8.26
C ASP A 89 -6.34 10.27 -7.30
N TYR A 90 -7.15 9.81 -6.34
CA TYR A 90 -6.84 8.69 -5.46
C TYR A 90 -7.57 7.42 -5.85
N PHE A 91 -6.89 6.29 -5.74
CA PHE A 91 -7.49 4.98 -5.96
C PHE A 91 -6.84 3.91 -5.10
N LEU A 92 -7.58 2.82 -4.90
CA LEU A 92 -7.13 1.65 -4.17
C LEU A 92 -6.41 0.69 -5.13
N GLU A 93 -5.17 0.35 -4.82
CA GLU A 93 -4.42 -0.69 -5.52
C GLU A 93 -4.16 -1.88 -4.58
N LEU A 94 -4.23 -3.10 -5.12
CA LEU A 94 -3.97 -4.33 -4.38
C LEU A 94 -2.80 -5.10 -5.00
N THR A 95 -1.79 -5.38 -4.19
CA THR A 95 -0.70 -6.28 -4.58
C THR A 95 -0.89 -7.65 -3.91
N MET A 96 -0.98 -8.71 -4.70
CA MET A 96 -1.16 -10.09 -4.22
C MET A 96 0.09 -10.94 -4.40
N SER A 97 0.47 -11.72 -3.39
CA SER A 97 1.63 -12.63 -3.50
C SER A 97 1.38 -13.83 -4.43
N ASN A 98 0.11 -14.19 -4.63
CA ASN A 98 -0.31 -15.29 -5.50
C ASN A 98 -1.77 -15.08 -5.97
N GLU A 99 -1.93 -14.67 -7.21
CA GLU A 99 -3.24 -14.43 -7.87
C GLU A 99 -3.94 -15.73 -8.31
N GLY A 100 -3.26 -16.88 -8.27
CA GLY A 100 -3.89 -18.17 -8.59
C GLY A 100 -4.86 -18.66 -7.50
N ILE A 101 -4.78 -18.09 -6.30
CA ILE A 101 -5.59 -18.49 -5.12
C ILE A 101 -6.83 -17.61 -5.01
N ILE A 102 -6.67 -16.31 -5.19
CA ILE A 102 -7.73 -15.30 -5.11
C ILE A 102 -7.59 -14.37 -6.32
N THR A 103 -8.71 -14.05 -6.96
CA THR A 103 -8.79 -13.00 -7.99
C THR A 103 -9.77 -11.91 -7.57
N ILE A 104 -9.61 -10.70 -8.09
CA ILE A 104 -10.58 -9.61 -7.90
C ILE A 104 -11.77 -9.82 -8.85
N MET A 105 -13.00 -9.75 -8.33
CA MET A 105 -14.24 -9.82 -9.11
C MET A 105 -14.84 -8.46 -9.40
N GLY A 106 -14.67 -7.52 -8.48
CA GLY A 106 -15.28 -6.21 -8.55
C GLY A 106 -14.74 -5.28 -7.49
N GLU A 107 -15.08 -4.02 -7.65
CA GLU A 107 -14.70 -2.91 -6.77
C GLU A 107 -15.95 -2.22 -6.27
N ALA A 108 -15.88 -1.62 -5.08
CA ALA A 108 -16.97 -0.81 -4.56
C ALA A 108 -17.21 0.43 -5.42
N GLU A 109 -18.45 0.95 -5.46
CA GLU A 109 -18.79 2.14 -6.25
C GLU A 109 -17.96 3.38 -5.86
N ASN A 110 -17.53 3.46 -4.60
CA ASN A 110 -16.67 4.53 -4.10
C ASN A 110 -15.17 4.27 -4.31
N GLY A 111 -14.78 3.15 -4.94
CA GLY A 111 -13.39 2.75 -5.18
C GLY A 111 -12.67 2.18 -3.96
N TRP A 112 -13.28 2.17 -2.78
CA TRP A 112 -12.63 1.79 -1.51
C TRP A 112 -13.15 0.47 -0.96
N GLY A 113 -13.23 -0.53 -1.84
CA GLY A 113 -13.63 -1.87 -1.48
C GLY A 113 -13.44 -2.84 -2.62
N VAL A 114 -13.33 -4.13 -2.30
CA VAL A 114 -13.04 -5.19 -3.25
C VAL A 114 -13.92 -6.41 -2.99
N GLU A 115 -14.44 -7.00 -4.06
CA GLU A 115 -15.03 -8.34 -4.03
C GLU A 115 -14.00 -9.35 -4.55
N LEU A 116 -13.75 -10.40 -3.77
CA LEU A 116 -12.75 -11.41 -4.06
C LEU A 116 -13.41 -12.74 -4.47
N ASN A 117 -12.82 -13.42 -5.46
CA ASN A 117 -13.13 -14.79 -5.85
C ASN A 117 -12.07 -15.76 -5.33
N PRO A 118 -12.35 -16.56 -4.29
CA PRO A 118 -11.43 -17.58 -3.80
C PRO A 118 -11.47 -18.81 -4.73
N ALA A 119 -10.57 -18.88 -5.69
CA ALA A 119 -10.60 -19.89 -6.75
C ALA A 119 -9.94 -21.22 -6.36
N GLN A 120 -8.89 -21.17 -5.54
CA GLN A 120 -8.08 -22.34 -5.21
C GLN A 120 -7.78 -22.40 -3.70
N VAL A 121 -7.80 -23.60 -3.11
CA VAL A 121 -7.33 -23.81 -1.73
C VAL A 121 -5.86 -23.43 -1.62
N GLY A 122 -5.51 -22.72 -0.56
CA GLY A 122 -4.15 -22.27 -0.29
C GLY A 122 -4.11 -20.98 0.51
N GLU A 123 -2.94 -20.34 0.50
CA GLU A 123 -2.71 -19.08 1.20
C GLU A 123 -2.09 -18.05 0.27
N THR A 124 -2.54 -16.81 0.40
CA THR A 124 -1.94 -15.66 -0.27
C THR A 124 -1.88 -14.49 0.69
N ASN A 125 -1.07 -13.50 0.37
CA ASN A 125 -1.04 -12.24 1.08
C ASN A 125 -1.50 -11.13 0.16
N ILE A 126 -2.29 -10.21 0.70
CA ILE A 126 -2.79 -9.02 0.00
C ILE A 126 -2.28 -7.78 0.72
N GLN A 127 -1.66 -6.89 -0.03
CA GLN A 127 -1.23 -5.57 0.41
C GLN A 127 -2.16 -4.53 -0.21
N PHE A 128 -2.58 -3.56 0.61
CA PHE A 128 -3.52 -2.51 0.21
C PHE A 128 -2.77 -1.19 0.16
N GLU A 129 -2.96 -0.45 -0.92
CA GLU A 129 -2.22 0.78 -1.19
C GLU A 129 -3.15 1.93 -1.54
N ILE A 130 -2.85 3.12 -1.02
CA ILE A 130 -3.44 4.37 -1.52
C ILE A 130 -2.50 4.85 -2.61
N PHE A 131 -2.96 4.82 -3.86
CA PHE A 131 -2.27 5.49 -4.94
C PHE A 131 -2.79 6.89 -5.14
N HIS A 132 -1.88 7.82 -5.42
CA HIS A 132 -2.14 9.16 -5.87
C HIS A 132 -1.47 9.36 -7.23
N VAL A 133 -2.29 9.36 -8.28
CA VAL A 133 -1.85 9.38 -9.69
C VAL A 133 -0.92 8.21 -10.07
N ASP A 134 0.38 8.33 -9.83
CA ASP A 134 1.42 7.41 -10.31
C ASP A 134 2.32 6.83 -9.21
N HIS A 135 2.05 7.15 -7.95
CA HIS A 135 2.79 6.65 -6.81
C HIS A 135 1.88 6.30 -5.63
N SER A 136 2.38 5.42 -4.76
CA SER A 136 1.73 5.09 -3.51
C SER A 136 2.05 6.13 -2.45
N ASP A 137 1.01 6.72 -1.86
CA ASP A 137 1.10 7.56 -0.66
C ASP A 137 1.12 6.70 0.62
N TYR A 138 0.52 5.50 0.57
CA TYR A 138 0.49 4.56 1.67
C TYR A 138 0.50 3.13 1.16
N THR A 139 1.31 2.29 1.81
CA THR A 139 1.34 0.85 1.54
C THR A 139 1.19 0.10 2.87
N SER A 140 0.16 -0.74 2.98
CA SER A 140 -0.06 -1.57 4.17
C SER A 140 1.03 -2.63 4.32
N ARG A 141 1.07 -3.33 5.45
CA ARG A 141 1.70 -4.64 5.55
C ARG A 141 0.83 -5.68 4.84
N PRO A 142 1.41 -6.80 4.37
CA PRO A 142 0.64 -7.89 3.78
C PRO A 142 -0.30 -8.54 4.80
N PHE A 143 -1.59 -8.55 4.51
CA PHE A 143 -2.60 -9.32 5.23
C PHE A 143 -2.65 -10.74 4.69
N ARG A 144 -2.67 -11.72 5.58
CA ARG A 144 -2.76 -13.14 5.22
C ARG A 144 -4.20 -13.52 4.96
N PHE A 145 -4.43 -14.13 3.80
CA PHE A 145 -5.69 -14.73 3.40
C PHE A 145 -5.49 -16.24 3.24
N VAL A 146 -6.44 -17.02 3.72
CA VAL A 146 -6.47 -18.48 3.57
C VAL A 146 -7.77 -18.85 2.87
N VAL A 147 -7.66 -19.66 1.83
CA VAL A 147 -8.80 -20.25 1.14
C VAL A 147 -8.90 -21.71 1.50
N GLU A 148 -10.02 -22.09 2.10
CA GLU A 148 -10.33 -23.45 2.51
C GLU A 148 -11.36 -24.07 1.58
N ASP A 149 -11.43 -25.40 1.54
CA ASP A 149 -12.49 -26.07 0.78
C ASP A 149 -13.82 -26.00 1.56
N VAL A 150 -14.94 -26.15 0.85
CA VAL A 150 -16.23 -26.29 1.52
C VAL A 150 -16.28 -27.69 2.10
N GLU A 151 -16.29 -27.82 3.44
CA GLU A 151 -16.57 -29.11 4.07
C GLU A 151 -17.98 -29.54 3.69
N VAL A 152 -18.08 -30.59 2.87
CA VAL A 152 -19.36 -31.23 2.54
C VAL A 152 -19.65 -32.24 3.65
N GLU A 153 -20.53 -31.88 4.59
CA GLU A 153 -21.09 -32.82 5.57
C GLU A 153 -22.00 -33.87 4.91
#